data_AF-A0A9P1C6T8-F1
#
_entry.id   AF-A0A9P1C6T8-F1
#
_cell.length_a   1.000
_cell.length_b   1.000
_cell.length_c   1.000
_cell.angle_alpha   90.00
_cell.angle_beta   90.00
_cell.angle_gamma   90.00
#
_symmetry.space_group_name_H-M   'P 1'
#
loop_
_entity.id
_entity.type
_entity.pdbx_description
1 polymer ?
#
loop_
_entity_poly.entity_id
_entity_poly.type
_entity_poly.pdbx_seq_one_letter_code
_entity_poly.pdbx_strand_id
1 'polypeptide(L)'
;MAIASFLEKHPKVTKVVYPGLASHPQKALADKYHRDGLHGGMLWFDIVGGSEAGTKLMNVCQRPWSLCENLGATESIITACAVMTHANMLKEDRLKVGITDGFIRISCGIEDSGDLIKALEVALEQI
;
A
#
# COMPACT_ATOMS: atom_id res chain seq x y z
N MET A 1 -10.07 -3.65 5.31
CA MET A 1 -10.45 -2.28 5.71
C MET A 1 -9.49 -1.64 6.71
N ALA A 2 -9.12 -2.32 7.82
CA ALA A 2 -8.33 -1.73 8.91
C ALA A 2 -7.07 -0.96 8.45
N ILE A 3 -6.20 -1.61 7.66
CA ILE A 3 -4.96 -0.99 7.14
C ILE A 3 -5.25 0.25 6.28
N ALA A 4 -6.22 0.16 5.37
CA ALA A 4 -6.57 1.26 4.47
C ALA A 4 -7.08 2.48 5.25
N SER A 5 -7.93 2.27 6.26
CA SER A 5 -8.46 3.35 7.10
C SER A 5 -7.43 3.96 8.04
N PHE A 6 -6.44 3.18 8.49
CA PHE A 6 -5.28 3.69 9.21
C PHE A 6 -4.45 4.61 8.30
N LEU A 7 -4.12 4.14 7.09
CA LEU A 7 -3.33 4.90 6.13
C LEU A 7 -4.01 6.20 5.69
N GLU A 8 -5.34 6.24 5.52
CA GLU A 8 -6.08 7.46 5.14
C GLU A 8 -5.92 8.61 6.16
N LYS A 9 -5.55 8.30 7.41
CA LYS A 9 -5.40 9.27 8.49
C LYS A 9 -3.94 9.64 8.76
N HIS A 10 -2.99 8.95 8.14
CA HIS A 10 -1.58 9.09 8.47
C HIS A 10 -0.94 10.30 7.76
N PRO A 11 -0.24 11.22 8.46
CA PRO A 11 0.26 12.46 7.87
C PRO A 11 1.36 12.28 6.80
N LYS A 12 2.02 11.11 6.78
CA LYS A 12 3.02 10.75 5.77
C LYS A 12 2.41 10.13 4.49
N VAL A 13 1.09 9.99 4.44
CA VAL A 13 0.37 9.38 3.33
C VAL A 13 -0.44 10.45 2.61
N THR A 14 -0.28 10.59 1.30
CA THR A 14 -0.97 11.61 0.50
C THR A 14 -2.24 11.07 -0.17
N LYS A 15 -2.29 9.76 -0.41
CA LYS A 15 -3.40 9.10 -1.10
C LYS A 15 -3.46 7.65 -0.69
N VAL A 16 -4.66 7.11 -0.51
CA VAL A 16 -4.92 5.68 -0.34
C VAL A 16 -5.97 5.27 -1.34
N VAL A 17 -5.78 4.11 -1.97
CA VAL A 17 -6.76 3.52 -2.88
C VAL A 17 -7.04 2.09 -2.48
N TYR A 18 -8.29 1.87 -2.08
CA TYR A 18 -8.81 0.55 -1.73
C TYR A 18 -10.31 0.48 -2.04
N PRO A 19 -10.84 -0.56 -2.71
CA PRO A 19 -12.24 -0.58 -3.19
C PRO A 19 -13.30 -0.47 -2.11
N GLY A 20 -12.97 -0.79 -0.86
CA GLY A 20 -13.89 -0.62 0.27
C GLY A 20 -13.95 0.79 0.86
N LEU A 21 -13.05 1.70 0.50
CA LEU A 21 -13.03 3.06 1.05
C LEU A 21 -14.12 3.93 0.43
N ALA A 22 -14.70 4.80 1.27
CA ALA A 22 -15.64 5.86 0.83
C ALA A 22 -15.03 6.78 -0.23
N SER A 23 -13.72 7.01 -0.14
CA SER A 23 -12.94 7.85 -1.06
C SER A 23 -12.67 7.21 -2.42
N HIS A 24 -12.91 5.90 -2.61
CA HIS A 24 -12.65 5.27 -3.90
C HIS A 24 -13.69 5.69 -4.95
N PRO A 25 -13.28 6.23 -6.12
CA PRO A 25 -14.19 6.71 -7.17
C PRO A 25 -15.21 5.69 -7.69
N GLN A 26 -14.93 4.39 -7.56
CA GLN A 26 -15.75 3.30 -8.06
C GLN A 26 -16.30 2.43 -6.92
N LYS A 27 -16.39 2.96 -5.70
CA LYS A 27 -16.90 2.20 -4.54
C LYS A 27 -18.27 1.57 -4.83
N ALA A 28 -19.22 2.32 -5.41
CA ALA A 28 -20.55 1.77 -5.73
C ALA A 28 -20.48 0.60 -6.73
N LEU A 29 -19.50 0.62 -7.65
CA LEU A 29 -19.27 -0.47 -8.59
C LEU A 29 -18.64 -1.68 -7.86
N ALA A 30 -17.68 -1.43 -6.98
CA ALA A 30 -17.06 -2.44 -6.14
C ALA A 30 -18.10 -3.11 -5.22
N ASP A 31 -18.95 -2.34 -4.54
CA ASP A 31 -20.04 -2.84 -3.71
C ASP A 31 -21.03 -3.70 -4.50
N LYS A 32 -21.29 -3.36 -5.76
CA LYS A 32 -22.20 -4.11 -6.63
C LYS A 32 -21.65 -5.49 -7.03
N TYR A 33 -20.36 -5.58 -7.31
CA TYR A 33 -19.77 -6.78 -7.93
C TYR A 33 -18.85 -7.59 -7.01
N HIS A 34 -18.34 -7.01 -5.93
CA HIS A 34 -17.57 -7.74 -4.94
C HIS A 34 -18.51 -8.49 -3.99
N ARG A 35 -18.09 -9.69 -3.58
CA ARG A 35 -18.89 -10.56 -2.71
C ARG A 35 -19.03 -9.95 -1.31
N ASP A 36 -20.24 -9.83 -0.79
CA ASP A 36 -20.54 -9.57 0.62
C ASP A 36 -19.76 -8.41 1.27
N GLY A 37 -19.45 -7.34 0.51
CA GLY A 37 -18.63 -6.22 1.00
C GLY A 37 -17.15 -6.57 1.22
N LEU A 38 -16.67 -7.69 0.68
CA LEU A 38 -15.28 -8.12 0.72
C LEU A 38 -14.54 -7.56 -0.49
N HIS A 39 -13.71 -6.54 -0.26
CA HIS A 39 -13.04 -5.78 -1.32
C HIS A 39 -11.61 -6.25 -1.63
N GLY A 40 -11.27 -7.50 -1.25
CA GLY A 40 -9.94 -8.08 -1.44
C GLY A 40 -8.88 -7.59 -0.44
N GLY A 41 -7.69 -8.18 -0.51
CA GLY A 41 -6.54 -7.85 0.35
C GLY A 41 -5.52 -6.90 -0.30
N MET A 42 -5.80 -6.40 -1.50
CA MET A 42 -4.89 -5.51 -2.24
C MET A 42 -5.27 -4.05 -2.02
N LEU A 43 -4.30 -3.22 -1.67
CA LEU A 43 -4.42 -1.77 -1.70
C LEU A 43 -3.08 -1.13 -2.09
N TRP A 44 -3.12 0.17 -2.37
CA TRP A 44 -1.91 0.95 -2.53
C TRP A 44 -2.10 2.34 -1.94
N PHE A 45 -0.98 2.99 -1.64
CA PHE A 45 -0.95 4.35 -1.13
C PHE A 45 0.27 5.09 -1.66
N ASP A 46 0.17 6.41 -1.75
CA ASP A 46 1.30 7.28 -2.05
C ASP A 46 1.84 7.86 -0.75
N ILE A 47 3.17 7.82 -0.58
CA ILE A 47 3.87 8.45 0.54
C ILE A 47 4.51 9.78 0.18
N VAL A 48 4.58 10.67 1.16
CA VAL A 48 5.37 11.90 1.08
C VAL A 48 6.85 11.55 0.99
N GLY A 49 7.59 12.24 0.12
CA GLY A 49 9.05 12.05 -0.05
C GLY A 49 9.46 11.11 -1.17
N GLY A 50 8.51 10.54 -1.92
CA GLY A 50 8.79 9.81 -3.16
C GLY A 50 9.69 8.57 -2.98
N SER A 51 10.54 8.30 -3.98
CA SER A 51 11.38 7.08 -4.02
C SER A 51 12.36 6.97 -2.86
N GLU A 52 12.83 8.11 -2.32
CA GLU A 52 13.73 8.13 -1.17
C GLU A 52 13.01 7.65 0.09
N ALA A 53 11.83 8.21 0.36
CA ALA A 53 10.98 7.74 1.45
C ALA A 53 10.54 6.29 1.24
N GLY A 54 10.28 5.87 0.00
CA GLY A 54 9.92 4.49 -0.33
C GLY A 54 11.05 3.51 -0.02
N THR A 55 12.27 3.83 -0.44
CA THR A 55 13.47 3.06 -0.11
C THR A 55 13.68 2.98 1.41
N LYS A 56 13.54 4.12 2.10
CA LYS A 56 13.70 4.16 3.55
C LYS A 56 12.64 3.34 4.27
N LEU A 57 11.38 3.42 3.84
CA LEU A 57 10.28 2.61 4.36
C LEU A 57 10.59 1.11 4.20
N MET A 58 11.12 0.69 3.04
CA MET A 58 11.52 -0.71 2.84
C MET A 58 12.65 -1.12 3.79
N ASN A 59 13.60 -0.24 4.11
CA ASN A 59 14.69 -0.59 5.02
C ASN A 59 14.27 -0.68 6.49
N VAL A 60 13.28 0.12 6.92
CA VAL A 60 12.86 0.20 8.33
C VAL A 60 11.65 -0.66 8.66
N CYS A 61 10.83 -1.03 7.67
CA CYS A 61 9.66 -1.87 7.88
C CYS A 61 10.10 -3.30 8.23
N GLN A 62 9.66 -3.79 9.39
CA GLN A 62 10.00 -5.11 9.91
C GLN A 62 8.78 -6.04 9.88
N ARG A 63 9.00 -7.29 10.30
CA ARG A 63 7.91 -8.26 10.50
C ARG A 63 6.77 -7.67 11.35
N PRO A 64 5.50 -8.02 11.06
CA PRO A 64 5.07 -9.10 10.16
C PRO A 64 5.10 -8.77 8.65
N TRP A 65 5.51 -7.56 8.24
CA TRP A 65 5.63 -7.23 6.83
C TRP A 65 6.82 -7.93 6.16
N SER A 66 6.56 -8.54 5.01
CA SER A 66 7.56 -9.10 4.12
C SER A 66 7.80 -8.17 2.94
N LEU A 67 9.06 -7.96 2.60
CA LEU A 67 9.47 -7.11 1.49
C LEU A 67 9.71 -7.96 0.26
N CYS A 68 8.71 -8.01 -0.61
CA CYS A 68 8.72 -8.86 -1.79
C CYS A 68 7.91 -8.23 -2.91
N GLU A 69 8.19 -8.63 -4.14
CA GLU A 69 7.43 -8.25 -5.33
C GLU A 69 6.15 -9.08 -5.52
N ASN A 70 5.98 -10.14 -4.73
CA ASN A 70 4.85 -11.07 -4.79
C ASN A 70 3.56 -10.48 -4.18
N LEU A 71 2.44 -11.21 -4.29
CA LEU A 71 1.13 -10.84 -3.74
C LEU A 71 0.27 -12.09 -3.51
N GLY A 72 -0.76 -11.96 -2.67
CA GLY A 72 -1.77 -13.01 -2.44
C GLY A 72 -1.28 -14.21 -1.61
N ALA A 73 -0.15 -14.05 -0.93
CA ALA A 73 0.37 -15.05 -0.01
C ALA A 73 -0.32 -14.96 1.36
N THR A 74 -0.06 -15.94 2.22
CA THR A 74 -0.56 -15.92 3.61
C THR A 74 0.09 -14.81 4.43
N GLU A 75 1.34 -14.50 4.13
CA GLU A 75 2.10 -13.41 4.71
C GLU A 75 1.76 -12.06 4.06
N SER A 76 1.77 -11.02 4.89
CA SER A 76 1.57 -9.66 4.43
C SER A 76 2.81 -9.11 3.73
N ILE A 77 2.61 -8.56 2.53
CA ILE A 77 3.68 -8.07 1.66
C ILE A 77 3.54 -6.57 1.42
N ILE A 78 4.66 -5.85 1.50
CA ILE A 78 4.77 -4.43 1.16
C ILE A 78 5.86 -4.22 0.10
N THR A 79 5.60 -3.34 -0.87
CA THR A 79 6.51 -3.09 -2.00
C THR A 79 6.54 -1.61 -2.38
N ALA A 80 7.72 -1.01 -2.51
CA ALA A 80 7.88 0.31 -3.12
C ALA A 80 8.08 0.18 -4.64
N CYS A 81 7.01 0.42 -5.42
CA CYS A 81 6.98 0.02 -6.83
C CYS A 81 8.02 0.74 -7.70
N ALA A 82 8.27 2.04 -7.45
CA ALA A 82 9.19 2.83 -8.26
C ALA A 82 10.67 2.42 -8.13
N VAL A 83 11.05 1.73 -7.06
CA VAL A 83 12.44 1.29 -6.77
C VAL A 83 12.60 -0.23 -6.75
N MET A 84 11.52 -0.99 -6.90
CA MET A 84 11.51 -2.46 -6.96
C MET A 84 10.89 -2.90 -8.30
N THR A 85 9.69 -3.47 -8.28
CA THR A 85 8.95 -4.02 -9.45
C THR A 85 8.95 -3.20 -10.74
N HIS A 86 8.96 -1.86 -10.65
CA HIS A 86 8.90 -0.96 -11.81
C HIS A 86 10.17 -0.10 -11.96
N ALA A 87 11.27 -0.47 -11.29
CA ALA A 87 12.54 0.26 -11.35
C ALA A 87 13.09 0.42 -12.78
N ASN A 88 12.84 -0.58 -13.65
CA ASN A 88 13.29 -0.58 -15.05
C ASN A 88 12.42 0.26 -15.99
N MET A 89 11.29 0.81 -15.54
CA MET A 89 10.47 1.71 -16.34
C MET A 89 11.01 3.13 -16.26
N LEU A 90 11.00 3.86 -17.38
CA LEU A 90 11.28 5.29 -17.39
C LEU A 90 10.27 6.02 -16.49
N LYS A 91 10.73 7.04 -15.75
CA LYS A 91 9.89 7.82 -14.83
C LYS A 91 8.63 8.35 -15.51
N GLU A 92 8.77 8.88 -16.72
CA GLU A 92 7.65 9.42 -17.50
C GLU A 92 6.60 8.35 -17.81
N ASP A 93 7.02 7.12 -18.13
CA ASP A 93 6.11 6.02 -18.44
C ASP A 93 5.41 5.48 -17.19
N ARG A 94 6.11 5.43 -16.04
CA ARG A 94 5.47 5.11 -14.75
C ARG A 94 4.36 6.12 -14.42
N LEU A 95 4.65 7.41 -14.58
CA LEU A 95 3.67 8.46 -14.31
C LEU A 95 2.45 8.40 -15.24
N LYS A 96 2.64 8.05 -16.51
CA LYS A 96 1.51 7.85 -17.46
C LYS A 96 0.54 6.78 -17.01
N VAL A 97 1.02 5.73 -16.34
CA VAL A 97 0.18 4.64 -15.80
C VAL A 97 -0.21 4.85 -14.33
N GLY A 98 0.08 6.04 -13.76
CA GLY A 98 -0.29 6.39 -12.40
C GLY A 98 0.60 5.82 -11.30
N ILE A 99 1.76 5.26 -11.64
CA ILE A 99 2.76 4.81 -10.66
C ILE A 99 3.66 6.01 -10.33
N THR A 100 3.42 6.62 -9.17
CA THR A 100 4.25 7.72 -8.68
C THR A 100 5.55 7.20 -8.07
N ASP A 101 6.50 8.09 -7.84
CA ASP A 101 7.74 7.75 -7.13
C ASP A 101 7.47 7.35 -5.66
N GLY A 102 6.35 7.79 -5.07
CA GLY A 102 5.91 7.43 -3.72
C GLY A 102 4.95 6.25 -3.67
N PHE A 103 4.76 5.52 -4.77
CA PHE A 103 3.76 4.45 -4.85
C PHE A 103 4.19 3.22 -4.04
N ILE A 104 3.44 2.93 -2.97
CA ILE A 104 3.60 1.74 -2.14
C ILE A 104 2.40 0.81 -2.33
N ARG A 105 2.67 -0.45 -2.69
CA ARG A 105 1.67 -1.50 -2.82
C ARG A 105 1.67 -2.37 -1.58
N ILE A 106 0.48 -2.73 -1.09
CA ILE A 106 0.29 -3.70 -0.01
C ILE A 106 -0.54 -4.88 -0.54
N SER A 107 -0.10 -6.08 -0.19
CA SER A 107 -0.90 -7.30 -0.21
C SER A 107 -1.06 -7.78 1.22
N CYS A 108 -2.26 -7.60 1.79
CA CYS A 108 -2.56 -8.06 3.13
C CYS A 108 -2.68 -9.59 3.16
N GLY A 109 -1.92 -10.21 4.05
CA GLY A 109 -2.02 -11.61 4.43
C GLY A 109 -3.14 -11.85 5.44
N ILE A 110 -2.96 -12.88 6.27
CA ILE A 110 -3.96 -13.35 7.24
C ILE A 110 -3.59 -13.08 8.70
N GLU A 111 -2.57 -12.26 8.95
CA GLU A 111 -2.14 -11.88 10.30
C GLU A 111 -3.16 -10.98 11.03
N ASP A 112 -2.96 -10.79 12.33
CA ASP A 112 -3.75 -9.83 13.10
C ASP A 112 -3.55 -8.40 12.56
N SER A 113 -4.65 -7.72 12.28
CA SER A 113 -4.61 -6.38 11.70
C SER A 113 -3.98 -5.33 12.61
N GLY A 114 -4.08 -5.49 13.94
CA GLY A 114 -3.47 -4.58 14.90
C GLY A 114 -1.95 -4.67 14.89
N ASP A 115 -1.40 -5.88 14.74
CA ASP A 115 0.05 -6.08 14.65
C ASP A 115 0.62 -5.53 13.33
N LEU A 116 -0.12 -5.71 12.22
CA LEU A 116 0.22 -5.09 10.94
C LEU A 116 0.23 -3.56 11.01
N ILE A 117 -0.78 -2.97 11.66
CA ILE A 117 -0.88 -1.50 11.84
C ILE A 117 0.26 -0.99 12.70
N LYS A 118 0.51 -1.59 13.86
CA LYS A 118 1.59 -1.15 14.78
C LYS A 118 2.95 -1.18 14.09
N ALA A 119 3.26 -2.26 13.37
CA ALA A 119 4.52 -2.37 12.65
C ALA A 119 4.64 -1.32 11.54
N LEU A 120 3.55 -1.05 10.81
CA LEU A 120 3.52 -0.05 9.75
C LEU A 120 3.61 1.38 10.30
N GLU A 121 2.97 1.67 11.43
CA GLU A 121 3.02 2.96 12.13
C GLU A 121 4.44 3.30 12.54
N VAL A 122 5.12 2.39 13.25
CA VAL A 122 6.53 2.56 13.65
C VAL A 122 7.44 2.77 12.45
N ALA A 123 7.17 2.11 11.32
CA ALA A 123 7.95 2.28 10.10
C ALA A 123 7.69 3.65 9.44
N LEU A 124 6.44 4.11 9.41
CA LEU A 124 6.05 5.40 8.84
C LEU A 124 6.51 6.60 9.68
N GLU A 125 6.66 6.46 10.99
CA GLU A 125 7.23 7.51 11.86
C GLU A 125 8.72 7.74 11.60
N GLN A 126 9.42 6.72 11.09
CA GLN A 126 10.84 6.78 10.83
C GLN A 126 11.19 7.39 9.47
N ILE A 127 10.25 7.53 8.54
CA ILE A 127 10.52 8.08 7.20
C ILE A 127 10.45 9.59 7.16
#